data_AF-A0A0T9U5A3-F1
#
_entry.id   AF-A0A0T9U5A3-F1
#
_cell.length_a   1.000
_cell.length_b   1.000
_cell.length_c   1.000
_cell.angle_alpha   90.00
_cell.angle_beta   90.00
_cell.angle_gamma   90.00
#
_symmetry.space_group_name_H-M   'P 1'
#
loop_
_entity.id
_entity.type
_entity.pdbx_description
1 polymer ?
#
loop_
_entity_poly.entity_id
_entity_poly.type
_entity_poly.pdbx_seq_one_letter_code
_entity_poly.pdbx_strand_id
1 'polypeptide(L)' 'MMILVDQEKEPMPGNFVIAKLTDDNEATFKKLIVDAGIKYLKPLNPAYRLIELNGNCKILSIVVDARGLQID' A
#
# COMPACT_ATOMS: atom_id res chain seq x y z
N MET A 1 5.06 13.39 8.07
CA MET A 1 4.38 12.98 6.82
C MET A 1 2.96 12.61 7.17
N MET A 2 1.99 13.12 6.44
CA MET A 2 0.59 12.80 6.59
C MET A 2 0.06 12.27 5.27
N ILE A 3 -0.80 11.26 5.30
CA ILE A 3 -1.45 10.70 4.11
C ILE A 3 -2.96 10.74 4.30
N LEU A 4 -3.67 11.06 3.22
CA LEU A 4 -5.13 10.98 3.17
C LEU A 4 -5.52 9.70 2.46
N VAL A 5 -6.46 8.97 3.05
CA VAL A 5 -6.96 7.70 2.52
C VAL A 5 -8.44 7.78 2.18
N ASP A 6 -8.85 6.99 1.19
CA ASP A 6 -10.23 6.81 0.77
C ASP A 6 -10.55 5.30 0.79
N GLN A 7 -11.55 4.92 1.59
CA GLN A 7 -11.97 3.52 1.77
C GLN A 7 -13.02 3.07 0.74
N GLU A 8 -13.71 4.00 0.08
CA GLU A 8 -14.80 3.69 -0.84
C GLU A 8 -14.30 3.41 -2.26
N LYS A 9 -13.07 3.83 -2.57
CA LYS A 9 -12.45 3.61 -3.88
C LYS A 9 -11.75 2.26 -3.97
N GLU A 10 -11.97 1.59 -5.09
CA GLU A 10 -11.31 0.34 -5.40
C GLU A 10 -9.79 0.53 -5.66
N PRO A 11 -8.93 -0.30 -5.06
CA PRO A 11 -7.50 -0.29 -5.33
C PRO A 11 -7.17 -0.76 -6.75
N MET A 12 -6.50 0.09 -7.53
CA MET A 12 -5.99 -0.24 -8.86
C MET A 12 -4.46 -0.32 -8.89
N PRO A 13 -3.87 -1.11 -9.80
CA PRO A 13 -2.43 -1.12 -10.01
C PRO A 13 -1.92 0.31 -10.28
N GLY A 14 -0.86 0.69 -9.58
CA GLY A 14 -0.34 2.05 -9.59
C GLY A 14 -0.73 2.87 -8.36
N ASN A 15 -1.83 2.55 -7.68
CA ASN A 15 -2.21 3.25 -6.46
C ASN A 15 -1.26 2.91 -5.32
N PHE A 16 -1.07 3.88 -4.43
CA PHE A 16 -0.59 3.58 -3.09
C PHE A 16 -1.76 3.16 -2.21
N VAL A 17 -1.50 2.22 -1.32
CA VAL A 17 -2.53 1.58 -0.48
C VAL A 17 -2.05 1.46 0.95
N ILE A 18 -3.02 1.43 1.85
CA ILE A 18 -2.85 0.90 3.20
C ILE A 18 -3.32 -0.54 3.20
N ALA A 19 -2.46 -1.44 3.64
CA ALA A 19 -2.76 -2.86 3.76
C ALA A 19 -2.42 -3.35 5.16
N LYS A 20 -3.06 -4.44 5.60
CA LYS A 20 -2.77 -5.11 6.86
C LYS A 20 -2.36 -6.54 6.55
N LEU A 21 -1.24 -6.99 7.13
CA LEU A 21 -0.82 -8.39 7.04
C LEU A 21 -1.75 -9.26 7.92
N THR A 22 -1.96 -10.53 7.58
CA THR A 22 -2.85 -11.40 8.39
C THR A 22 -2.22 -11.80 9.70
N ASP A 23 -0.90 -11.98 9.70
CA ASP A 23 -0.15 -12.57 10.81
C ASP A 23 0.34 -11.50 11.80
N ASP A 24 0.09 -10.23 11.49
CA ASP A 24 0.48 -9.08 12.29
C ASP A 24 -0.67 -8.07 12.34
N ASN A 25 -0.84 -7.38 13.46
CA ASN A 25 -1.84 -6.33 13.58
C ASN A 25 -1.37 -4.98 12.99
N GLU A 26 -0.20 -4.96 12.35
CA GLU A 26 0.38 -3.75 11.76
C GLU A 26 -0.17 -3.41 10.37
N ALA A 27 -0.46 -2.12 10.18
CA ALA A 27 -0.78 -1.55 8.88
C ALA A 27 0.50 -1.14 8.14
N THR A 28 0.55 -1.34 6.82
CA THR A 28 1.67 -1.00 5.95
C THR A 28 1.24 -0.10 4.80
N PHE A 29 2.13 0.81 4.39
CA PHE A 29 1.98 1.67 3.21
C PHE A 29 2.87 1.16 2.07
N LYS A 30 2.25 0.82 0.94
CA LYS A 30 2.90 0.19 -0.23
C LYS A 30 2.22 0.63 -1.52
N LYS A 31 2.88 0.43 -2.66
CA LYS A 31 2.27 0.59 -4.00
C LYS A 31 1.67 -0.74 -4.45
N LEU A 32 0.41 -0.76 -4.87
CA LEU A 32 -0.18 -1.91 -5.55
C LEU A 32 0.37 -1.99 -6.97
N ILE A 33 0.90 -3.14 -7.36
CA ILE A 33 1.37 -3.40 -8.72
C ILE A 33 0.83 -4.74 -9.22
N VAL A 34 0.89 -4.95 -10.54
CA VAL A 34 0.66 -6.24 -11.19
C VAL A 34 1.88 -6.56 -12.02
N ASP A 35 2.38 -7.79 -11.88
CA ASP A 35 3.45 -8.33 -12.72
C ASP A 35 3.08 -9.76 -13.14
N ALA A 36 3.12 -10.04 -14.45
CA ALA A 36 2.68 -11.29 -15.05
C ALA A 36 1.29 -11.79 -14.57
N GLY A 37 0.35 -10.86 -14.30
CA GLY A 37 -1.00 -11.18 -13.80
C GLY A 37 -1.09 -11.37 -12.28
N ILE A 38 0.02 -11.39 -11.56
CA ILE A 38 0.08 -11.53 -10.11
C ILE A 38 0.12 -10.14 -9.47
N LYS A 39 -0.67 -9.94 -8.41
CA LYS A 39 -0.71 -8.68 -7.67
C LYS A 39 0.31 -8.67 -6.54
N TYR A 40 1.02 -7.55 -6.38
CA TYR A 40 1.99 -7.36 -5.31
C TYR A 40 1.83 -6.00 -4.61
N LEU A 41 2.28 -5.93 -3.36
CA LEU A 41 2.59 -4.71 -2.65
C LEU A 41 4.09 -4.41 -2.77
N LYS A 42 4.40 -3.35 -3.50
CA LYS A 42 5.77 -2.87 -3.72
C LYS A 42 6.14 -1.81 -2.68
N PRO A 43 7.25 -1.97 -1.94
CA PRO A 43 7.75 -0.93 -1.04
C PRO A 43 8.32 0.26 -1.81
N LEU A 44 8.28 1.43 -1.17
CA LEU A 44 8.93 2.64 -1.67
C LEU A 44 10.46 2.54 -1.60
N ASN A 45 10.99 1.91 -0.55
CA ASN A 45 12.40 1.60 -0.43
C ASN A 45 12.70 0.26 -1.15
N PRO A 46 13.49 0.25 -2.24
CA PRO A 46 13.79 -0.96 -3.01
C PRO A 46 14.56 -2.05 -2.22
N ALA A 47 15.17 -1.70 -1.09
CA ALA A 47 15.86 -2.68 -0.24
C ALA A 47 14.89 -3.67 0.44
N TYR A 48 13.60 -3.33 0.52
CA TYR A 48 12.57 -4.20 1.08
C TYR A 48 11.97 -5.10 -0.01
N ARG A 49 11.54 -6.29 0.39
CA ARG A 49 10.93 -7.28 -0.52
C ARG A 49 9.53 -6.88 -0.96
N LEU A 50 9.15 -7.34 -2.15
CA LEU A 50 7.74 -7.35 -2.59
C LEU A 50 6.94 -8.31 -1.70
N ILE A 51 5.67 -8.00 -1.49
CA ILE A 51 4.72 -8.89 -0.82
C ILE A 51 3.67 -9.28 -1.84
N GLU A 52 3.57 -10.56 -2.15
CA GLU A 52 2.51 -11.08 -3.04
C GLU A 52 1.15 -11.03 -2.34
N LEU A 53 0.10 -10.63 -3.07
CA LEU A 53 -1.28 -10.66 -2.60
C LEU A 53 -1.89 -12.05 -2.81
N ASN A 54 -1.55 -12.99 -1.93
CA ASN A 54 -2.01 -14.39 -2.00
C ASN A 54 -2.91 -14.79 -0.80
N GLY A 55 -3.55 -13.81 -0.17
CA GLY A 55 -4.39 -13.99 1.01
C GLY A 55 -3.69 -13.70 2.35
N ASN A 56 -2.37 -13.52 2.33
CA ASN A 56 -1.55 -13.11 3.49
C ASN A 56 -1.74 -11.64 3.94
N CYS A 57 -2.55 -10.87 3.23
CA CYS A 57 -2.83 -9.49 3.58
C CYS A 57 -4.12 -8.98 2.95
N LYS A 58 -4.67 -7.93 3.54
CA LYS A 58 -5.88 -7.26 3.11
C LYS A 58 -5.59 -5.79 2.82
N ILE A 59 -5.98 -5.32 1.65
CA ILE A 59 -5.99 -3.88 1.35
C ILE A 59 -7.18 -3.25 2.08
N LEU A 60 -6.92 -2.17 2.83
CA LEU A 60 -7.91 -1.46 3.62
C LEU A 60 -8.42 -0.20 2.92
N SER A 61 -7.53 0.54 2.26
CA SER A 61 -7.86 1.80 1.60
C SER A 61 -6.81 2.19 0.55
N ILE A 62 -7.19 3.09 -0.35
CA ILE A 62 -6.25 3.75 -1.25
C ILE A 62 -5.77 5.06 -0.65
N VAL A 63 -4.55 5.47 -0.98
CA VAL A 63 -4.00 6.79 -0.63
C VAL A 63 -4.29 7.76 -1.77
N VAL A 64 -4.93 8.88 -1.45
CA VAL A 64 -5.36 9.90 -2.42
C VAL A 64 -4.57 11.21 -2.33
N ASP A 65 -3.89 11.45 -1.20
CA ASP A 65 -2.99 12.59 -1.01
C ASP A 65 -1.88 12.23 -0.03
N ALA A 66 -0.71 12.85 -0.17
CA ALA A 66 0.42 12.71 0.73
C ALA A 66 1.15 14.04 0.89
N ARG A 67 1.28 14.50 2.13
CA ARG A 67 1.96 15.75 2.49
C ARG A 67 3.17 15.49 3.37
N GLY A 68 4.32 16.01 2.94
CA GLY A 68 5.51 16.14 3.79
C GLY A 68 5.26 17.18 4.89
N LEU A 69 5.88 17.00 6.06
CA LEU A 69 5.94 18.09 7.03
C LEU A 69 6.95 19.10 6.48
N GLN A 70 6.49 20.28 6.06
CA GLN A 70 7.36 21.45 6.00
C GLN A 70 7.50 21.94 7.43
N ILE A 71 8.72 21.82 7.97
CA ILE A 71 9.13 22.52 9.17
C ILE A 71 9.96 23.68 8.63
N ASP A 72 9.43 24.89 8.72
CA ASP A 72 10.14 26.12 8.40
C ASP A 72 11.22 26.41 9.45
#